data_AF-A0A317QE54-F1
#
_entry.id   AF-A0A317QE54-F1
#
_cell.length_a   1.000
_cell.length_b   1.000
_cell.length_c   1.000
_cell.angle_alpha   90.00
_cell.angle_beta   90.00
_cell.angle_gamma   90.00
#
_symmetry.space_group_name_H-M   'P 1'
#
loop_
_entity.id
_entity.type
_entity.pdbx_description
1 polymer ?
#
loop_
_entity_poly.entity_id
_entity_poly.type
_entity_poly.pdbx_seq_one_letter_code
_entity_poly.pdbx_strand_id
1 'polypeptide(L)'
;MAEEQTSDQEKTEDPTARRIEKSREEGQVARSRELTTFVILFGGVGVLWAVSETLYQNLGRVMEQAFLFERLQVSEAGPMLQNVLELGQSALLALLPLFAVMLLLALIAPALLGGWVVSAKSLQPKFEKLNPLKGLKRTFSSQALAELGKALAKSILVGGVLMLFLWQHRDTFLALMSLNVKSALFEAMKLAALACLLMILTLIVVVLFDVPYQLFTHTKKLRMSKEEVKRENKETEGDPHVKGKIRQQQQAMARRRMMSEVPKADVIITNPTHYAVALSYQDGAMGAPRVIAKGTDLVAQRIRELGDEHQIPRLEAAPLARALYTHVDLGHEIPAALYTAVAEVLAWAFQLKRAEQGTVAVPPTPENIVVPADYEVPAS
;
A
#
# COMPACT_ATOMS: atom_id res chain seq x y z
N MET A 1 -22.27 12.88 24.31
CA MET A 1 -21.06 13.00 25.17
C MET A 1 -20.60 11.64 25.71
N ALA A 2 -21.48 10.63 25.86
CA ALA A 2 -21.09 9.26 26.20
C ALA A 2 -20.63 8.42 24.99
N GLU A 3 -21.25 8.57 23.80
CA GLU A 3 -20.95 7.71 22.63
C GLU A 3 -19.58 7.94 21.97
N GLU A 4 -19.02 9.15 22.01
CA GLU A 4 -17.68 9.42 21.44
C GLU A 4 -16.55 8.88 22.34
N GLN A 5 -16.75 8.85 23.66
CA GLN A 5 -15.74 8.38 24.62
C GLN A 5 -15.75 6.85 24.78
N THR A 6 -16.91 6.19 24.62
CA THR A 6 -16.98 4.72 24.60
C THR A 6 -16.30 4.13 23.36
N SER A 7 -16.35 4.80 22.19
CA SER A 7 -15.72 4.27 20.96
C SER A 7 -14.19 4.22 21.02
N ASP A 8 -13.52 5.07 21.81
CA ASP A 8 -12.06 5.10 21.86
C ASP A 8 -11.46 4.02 22.78
N GLN A 9 -12.24 3.46 23.71
CA GLN A 9 -11.80 2.31 24.52
C GLN A 9 -11.87 0.98 23.74
N GLU A 10 -12.70 0.91 22.68
CA GLU A 10 -12.86 -0.29 21.86
C GLU A 10 -11.83 -0.39 20.71
N LYS A 11 -11.07 0.69 20.45
CA LYS A 11 -10.05 0.75 19.38
C LYS A 11 -8.70 0.23 19.86
N THR A 12 -8.56 -1.10 19.87
CA THR A 12 -7.31 -1.77 20.28
C THR A 12 -6.44 -2.20 19.11
N GLU A 13 -7.00 -2.34 17.91
CA GLU A 13 -6.31 -2.88 16.75
C GLU A 13 -5.54 -1.78 16.01
N ASP A 14 -4.40 -2.18 15.42
CA ASP A 14 -3.61 -1.30 14.58
C ASP A 14 -4.34 -0.98 13.26
N PRO A 15 -4.13 0.22 12.69
CA PRO A 15 -4.77 0.61 11.45
C PRO A 15 -4.35 -0.29 10.29
N THR A 16 -5.33 -0.70 9.47
CA THR A 16 -5.07 -1.40 8.21
C THR A 16 -4.37 -0.47 7.21
N ALA A 17 -3.73 -1.05 6.17
CA ALA A 17 -3.10 -0.27 5.10
C ALA A 17 -4.09 0.68 4.40
N ARG A 18 -5.33 0.20 4.17
CA ARG A 18 -6.40 0.97 3.54
C ARG A 18 -6.86 2.14 4.42
N ARG A 19 -6.92 1.97 5.75
CA ARG A 19 -7.21 3.07 6.69
C ARG A 19 -6.14 4.17 6.64
N ILE A 20 -4.87 3.78 6.55
CA ILE A 20 -3.74 4.72 6.43
C ILE A 20 -3.82 5.48 5.09
N GLU A 21 -4.10 4.78 3.99
CA GLU A 21 -4.25 5.39 2.67
C GLU A 21 -5.42 6.37 2.63
N LYS A 22 -6.59 6.00 3.16
CA LYS A 22 -7.75 6.88 3.25
C LYS A 22 -7.45 8.14 4.09
N SER A 23 -6.74 7.98 5.21
CA SER A 23 -6.30 9.12 6.03
C SER A 23 -5.42 10.08 5.22
N ARG A 24 -4.49 9.54 4.43
CA ARG A 24 -3.67 10.32 3.48
C ARG A 24 -4.51 10.99 2.40
N GLU A 25 -5.46 10.30 1.77
CA GLU A 25 -6.36 10.92 0.78
C GLU A 25 -7.17 12.10 1.35
N GLU A 26 -7.53 12.03 2.63
CA GLU A 26 -8.22 13.11 3.34
C GLU A 26 -7.29 14.27 3.72
N GLY A 27 -5.97 14.15 3.46
CA GLY A 27 -4.95 15.13 3.80
C GLY A 27 -4.49 15.08 5.25
N GLN A 28 -4.82 14.01 5.97
CA GLN A 28 -4.38 13.79 7.35
C GLN A 28 -3.07 13.00 7.34
N VAL A 29 -1.99 13.67 7.74
CA VAL A 29 -0.69 13.05 7.94
C VAL A 29 -0.08 13.54 9.24
N ALA A 30 0.78 12.72 9.83
CA ALA A 30 1.56 13.11 10.99
C ALA A 30 2.44 14.32 10.63
N ARG A 31 2.44 15.35 11.48
CA ARG A 31 3.27 16.54 11.33
C ARG A 31 3.84 16.94 12.69
N SER A 32 5.12 17.31 12.73
CA SER A 32 5.77 17.87 13.91
C SER A 32 6.11 19.33 13.65
N ARG A 33 5.53 20.22 14.48
CA ARG A 33 5.82 21.65 14.43
C ARG A 33 7.24 21.94 14.92
N GLU A 34 7.72 21.18 15.90
CA GLU A 34 9.08 21.35 16.44
C GLU A 34 10.13 20.92 15.42
N LEU A 35 9.93 19.80 14.71
CA LEU A 35 10.81 19.37 13.62
C LEU A 35 10.87 20.43 12.51
N THR A 36 9.71 20.97 12.13
CA THR A 36 9.63 22.02 11.10
C THR A 36 10.42 23.26 11.53
N THR A 37 10.23 23.69 12.78
CA THR A 37 10.92 24.85 13.34
C THR A 37 12.43 24.63 13.41
N PHE A 38 12.86 23.45 13.87
CA PHE A 38 14.27 23.07 13.94
C PHE A 38 14.93 23.09 12.56
N VAL A 39 14.32 22.47 11.54
CA VAL A 39 14.89 22.39 10.19
C VAL A 39 15.02 23.78 9.56
N ILE A 40 14.01 24.64 9.74
CA ILE A 40 14.06 26.02 9.22
C ILE A 40 15.15 26.84 9.94
N LEU A 41 15.24 26.74 11.27
CA LEU A 41 16.27 27.47 12.03
C LEU A 41 17.69 26.96 11.75
N PHE A 42 17.88 25.64 11.76
CA PHE A 42 19.17 25.01 11.49
C PHE A 42 19.64 25.29 10.06
N GLY A 43 18.78 25.06 9.07
CA GLY A 43 19.10 25.35 7.68
C GLY A 43 19.27 26.85 7.44
N GLY A 44 18.46 27.70 8.06
CA GLY A 44 18.56 29.14 7.98
C GLY A 44 19.88 29.68 8.51
N VAL A 45 20.30 29.25 9.71
CA VAL A 45 21.61 29.61 10.26
C VAL A 45 22.75 29.01 9.45
N GLY A 46 22.61 27.77 8.97
CA GLY A 46 23.60 27.13 8.11
C GLY A 46 23.85 27.90 6.80
N VAL A 47 22.77 28.37 6.16
CA VAL A 47 22.86 29.21 4.96
C VAL A 47 23.46 30.56 5.30
N LEU A 48 22.97 31.23 6.35
CA LEU A 48 23.53 32.51 6.79
C LEU A 48 25.03 32.43 7.04
N TRP A 49 25.50 31.35 7.65
CA TRP A 49 26.93 31.11 7.83
C TRP A 49 27.62 30.93 6.47
N ALA A 50 27.11 30.04 5.62
CA ALA A 50 27.71 29.74 4.32
C ALA A 50 27.82 30.96 3.39
N VAL A 51 26.84 31.87 3.43
CA VAL A 51 26.83 33.09 2.58
C VAL A 51 27.23 34.35 3.34
N SER A 52 27.67 34.26 4.59
CA SER A 52 27.91 35.41 5.48
C SER A 52 28.89 36.43 4.89
N GLU A 53 30.01 35.98 4.34
CA GLU A 53 31.02 36.84 3.73
C GLU A 53 30.47 37.59 2.50
N THR A 54 29.84 36.85 1.58
CA THR A 54 29.21 37.42 0.37
C THR A 54 28.13 38.43 0.75
N LEU A 55 27.32 38.12 1.75
CA LEU A 55 26.26 38.98 2.24
C LEU A 55 26.83 40.26 2.88
N TYR A 56 27.87 40.13 3.69
CA TYR A 56 28.58 41.26 4.30
C TYR A 56 29.18 42.19 3.24
N GLN A 57 29.89 41.64 2.25
CA GLN A 57 30.51 42.45 1.20
C GLN A 57 29.48 43.13 0.29
N ASN A 58 28.44 42.41 -0.15
CA ASN A 58 27.45 42.97 -1.08
C ASN A 58 26.54 43.99 -0.39
N LEU A 59 26.03 43.70 0.81
CA LEU A 59 25.22 44.67 1.55
C LEU A 59 26.06 45.85 2.04
N GLY A 60 27.32 45.61 2.40
CA GLY A 60 28.28 46.67 2.71
C GLY A 60 28.47 47.62 1.52
N ARG A 61 28.64 47.08 0.30
CA ARG A 61 28.75 47.87 -0.92
C ARG A 61 27.46 48.66 -1.21
N VAL A 62 26.29 48.06 -1.04
CA VAL A 62 25.00 48.76 -1.19
C VAL A 62 24.90 49.91 -0.19
N MET A 63 25.29 49.70 1.06
CA MET A 63 25.31 50.78 2.06
C MET A 63 26.31 51.88 1.69
N GLU A 64 27.53 51.54 1.30
CA GLU A 64 28.54 52.51 0.88
C GLU A 64 28.04 53.36 -0.30
N GLN A 65 27.49 52.71 -1.33
CA GLN A 65 26.93 53.38 -2.50
C GLN A 65 25.67 54.19 -2.18
N ALA A 66 24.88 53.81 -1.17
CA ALA A 66 23.75 54.62 -0.72
C ALA A 66 24.18 55.94 -0.08
N PHE A 67 25.39 56.00 0.50
CA PHE A 67 25.97 57.22 1.10
C PHE A 67 26.88 58.00 0.14
N LEU A 68 27.30 57.39 -0.98
CA LEU A 68 28.06 58.03 -2.04
C LEU A 68 27.11 58.46 -3.15
N PHE A 69 26.65 59.71 -3.11
CA PHE A 69 25.80 60.27 -4.16
C PHE A 69 26.45 61.45 -4.87
N GLU A 70 26.22 61.52 -6.18
CA GLU A 70 26.60 62.67 -6.99
C GLU A 70 25.55 63.79 -6.90
N ARG A 71 25.97 65.04 -7.09
CA ARG A 71 25.08 66.21 -7.01
C ARG A 71 23.86 66.09 -7.94
N LEU A 72 24.02 65.48 -9.11
CA LEU A 72 22.93 65.25 -10.07
C LEU A 72 21.84 64.33 -9.50
N GLN A 73 22.22 63.32 -8.74
CA GLN A 73 21.30 62.36 -8.10
C GLN A 73 20.47 62.98 -6.97
N VAL A 74 20.92 64.12 -6.41
CA VAL A 74 20.17 64.87 -5.39
C VAL A 74 19.25 65.92 -6.02
N SER A 75 19.64 66.43 -7.19
CA SER A 75 18.99 67.58 -7.82
C SER A 75 17.88 67.19 -8.78
N GLU A 76 17.89 65.96 -9.30
CA GLU A 76 16.95 65.46 -10.29
C GLU A 76 16.30 64.15 -9.86
N ALA A 77 14.96 64.08 -9.96
CA ALA A 77 14.19 62.91 -9.53
C ALA A 77 14.45 61.64 -10.36
N GLY A 78 14.77 61.77 -11.65
CA GLY A 78 15.03 60.64 -12.54
C GLY A 78 16.28 59.84 -12.16
N PRO A 79 17.48 60.47 -12.16
CA PRO A 79 18.72 59.83 -11.71
C PRO A 79 18.67 59.32 -10.27
N MET A 80 17.96 60.02 -9.38
CA MET A 80 17.73 59.56 -8.01
C MET A 80 16.97 58.23 -7.97
N LEU A 81 15.86 58.14 -8.71
CA LEU A 81 15.03 56.93 -8.76
C LEU A 81 15.81 55.75 -9.36
N GLN A 82 16.60 55.97 -10.40
CA GLN A 82 17.44 54.94 -11.00
C GLN A 82 18.46 54.39 -9.99
N ASN A 83 19.16 55.25 -9.25
CA ASN A 83 20.11 54.82 -8.23
C ASN A 83 19.44 53.98 -7.13
N VAL A 84 18.25 54.40 -6.66
CA VAL A 84 17.47 53.63 -5.68
C VAL A 84 17.08 52.26 -6.22
N LEU A 85 16.68 52.16 -7.49
CA LEU A 85 16.33 50.88 -8.11
C LEU A 85 17.55 49.96 -8.26
N GLU A 86 18.72 50.49 -8.64
CA GLU A 86 19.97 49.72 -8.78
C GLU A 86 20.46 49.20 -7.42
N LEU A 87 20.41 50.03 -6.38
CA LEU A 87 20.72 49.63 -5.00
C LEU A 87 19.72 48.58 -4.48
N GLY A 88 18.42 48.79 -4.75
CA GLY A 88 17.35 47.86 -4.39
C GLY A 88 17.51 46.50 -5.06
N GLN A 89 17.82 46.49 -6.37
CA GLN A 89 18.09 45.27 -7.12
C GLN A 89 19.33 44.55 -6.58
N SER A 90 20.41 45.28 -6.29
CA SER A 90 21.64 44.71 -5.74
C SER A 90 21.42 44.08 -4.37
N ALA A 91 20.68 44.76 -3.49
CA ALA A 91 20.29 44.22 -2.19
C ALA A 91 19.39 42.98 -2.31
N LEU A 92 18.42 43.01 -3.23
CA LEU A 92 17.53 41.87 -3.49
C LEU A 92 18.32 40.67 -4.01
N LEU A 93 19.21 40.86 -4.98
CA LEU A 93 20.07 39.80 -5.52
C LEU A 93 21.02 39.22 -4.45
N ALA A 94 21.51 40.05 -3.53
CA ALA A 94 22.33 39.59 -2.41
C ALA A 94 21.54 38.71 -1.43
N LEU A 95 20.26 39.02 -1.18
CA LEU A 95 19.39 38.27 -0.27
C LEU A 95 18.69 37.07 -0.95
N LEU A 96 18.64 37.05 -2.29
CA LEU A 96 17.92 36.03 -3.05
C LEU A 96 18.34 34.59 -2.71
N PRO A 97 19.65 34.25 -2.55
CA PRO A 97 20.05 32.89 -2.18
C PRO A 97 19.51 32.48 -0.80
N LEU A 98 19.51 33.40 0.17
CA LEU A 98 18.99 33.15 1.50
C LEU A 98 17.48 32.89 1.45
N PHE A 99 16.72 33.73 0.74
CA PHE A 99 15.27 33.56 0.59
C PHE A 99 14.91 32.30 -0.19
N ALA A 100 15.66 31.96 -1.25
CA ALA A 100 15.44 30.76 -2.02
C ALA A 100 15.60 29.50 -1.15
N VAL A 101 16.66 29.42 -0.35
CA VAL A 101 16.85 28.25 0.54
C VAL A 101 15.81 28.24 1.66
N MET A 102 15.50 29.38 2.27
CA MET A 102 14.44 29.46 3.29
C MET A 102 13.07 29.03 2.75
N LEU A 103 12.74 29.41 1.52
CA LEU A 103 11.52 28.97 0.83
C LEU A 103 11.51 27.45 0.63
N LEU A 104 12.62 26.89 0.14
CA LEU A 104 12.76 25.44 -0.03
C LEU A 104 12.61 24.69 1.31
N LEU A 105 13.26 25.17 2.37
CA LEU A 105 13.13 24.59 3.70
C LEU A 105 11.70 24.70 4.23
N ALA A 106 11.01 25.82 4.02
CA ALA A 106 9.62 25.99 4.43
C ALA A 106 8.66 25.02 3.70
N LEU A 107 8.96 24.67 2.45
CA LEU A 107 8.20 23.68 1.68
C LEU A 107 8.52 22.24 2.11
N ILE A 108 9.79 21.92 2.31
CA ILE A 108 10.24 20.55 2.59
C ILE A 108 10.03 20.15 4.05
N ALA A 109 10.29 21.06 4.99
CA ALA A 109 10.34 20.73 6.42
C ALA A 109 9.02 20.12 6.96
N PRO A 110 7.81 20.63 6.61
CA PRO A 110 6.56 20.00 7.04
C PRO A 110 6.35 18.59 6.47
N ALA A 111 6.95 18.29 5.31
CA ALA A 111 6.81 17.01 4.62
C ALA A 111 7.79 15.94 5.11
N LEU A 112 8.81 16.30 5.90
CA LEU A 112 9.83 15.34 6.38
C LEU A 112 9.25 14.21 7.25
N LEU A 113 8.14 14.45 7.96
CA LEU A 113 7.54 13.46 8.86
C LEU A 113 6.41 12.68 8.18
N GLY A 114 5.46 13.36 7.56
CA GLY A 114 4.25 12.76 6.99
C GLY A 114 4.31 12.46 5.48
N GLY A 115 5.34 12.96 4.79
CA GLY A 115 5.43 12.97 3.34
C GLY A 115 4.63 14.10 2.68
N TRP A 116 4.76 14.20 1.36
CA TRP A 116 3.94 15.09 0.55
C TRP A 116 2.59 14.45 0.26
N VAL A 117 1.52 15.13 0.66
CA VAL A 117 0.15 14.68 0.41
C VAL A 117 -0.66 15.84 -0.16
N VAL A 118 -1.11 15.66 -1.40
CA VAL A 118 -1.99 16.59 -2.10
C VAL A 118 -3.41 16.04 -2.03
N SER A 119 -4.28 16.72 -1.31
CA SER A 119 -5.68 16.33 -1.14
C SER A 119 -6.61 17.44 -1.61
N ALA A 120 -7.34 17.20 -2.69
CA ALA A 120 -8.40 18.10 -3.15
C ALA A 120 -9.53 18.23 -2.10
N LYS A 121 -9.77 17.19 -1.30
CA LYS A 121 -10.76 17.19 -0.21
C LYS A 121 -10.39 18.16 0.93
N SER A 122 -9.10 18.42 1.13
CA SER A 122 -8.63 19.37 2.14
C SER A 122 -8.85 20.83 1.76
N LEU A 123 -8.99 21.13 0.46
CA LEU A 123 -9.27 22.48 -0.07
C LEU A 123 -10.75 22.87 -0.01
N GLN A 124 -11.65 21.90 0.23
CA GLN A 124 -13.08 22.18 0.30
C GLN A 124 -13.45 22.98 1.56
N PRO A 125 -14.33 24.00 1.46
CA PRO A 125 -14.78 24.76 2.61
C PRO A 125 -15.60 23.86 3.53
N LYS A 126 -15.11 23.64 4.75
CA LYS A 126 -15.80 22.86 5.80
C LYS A 126 -16.39 23.81 6.84
N PHE A 127 -17.69 24.14 6.71
CA PHE A 127 -18.40 25.04 7.64
C PHE A 127 -18.33 24.58 9.10
N GLU A 128 -18.16 23.27 9.34
CA GLU A 128 -17.95 22.74 10.69
C GLU A 128 -16.72 23.30 11.41
N LYS A 129 -15.68 23.72 10.66
CA LYS A 129 -14.48 24.32 11.23
C LYS A 129 -14.70 25.76 11.73
N LEU A 130 -15.80 26.41 11.31
CA LEU A 130 -16.15 27.79 11.72
C LEU A 130 -16.94 27.83 13.03
N ASN A 131 -17.32 26.69 13.60
CA ASN A 131 -18.12 26.66 14.82
C ASN A 131 -17.27 27.05 16.06
N PRO A 132 -17.58 28.18 16.73
CA PRO A 132 -16.79 28.68 17.86
C PRO A 132 -16.83 27.77 19.09
N LEU A 133 -17.94 27.05 19.34
CA LEU A 133 -18.06 26.11 20.46
C LEU A 133 -17.12 24.91 20.29
N LYS A 134 -17.04 24.35 19.06
CA LYS A 134 -16.08 23.29 18.73
C LYS A 134 -14.63 23.79 18.85
N GLY A 135 -14.39 25.04 18.45
CA GLY A 135 -13.10 25.71 18.61
C GLY A 135 -12.66 25.80 20.07
N LEU A 136 -13.54 26.27 20.96
CA LEU A 136 -13.26 26.42 22.39
C LEU A 136 -12.98 25.06 23.06
N LYS A 137 -13.80 24.04 22.77
CA LYS A 137 -13.58 22.67 23.27
C LYS A 137 -12.23 22.10 22.82
N ARG A 138 -11.79 22.40 21.59
CA ARG A 138 -10.47 21.98 21.09
C ARG A 138 -9.34 22.64 21.86
N THR A 139 -9.47 23.91 22.21
CA THR A 139 -8.47 24.67 22.99
C THR A 139 -8.38 24.19 24.45
N PHE A 140 -9.48 23.68 25.03
CA PHE A 140 -9.51 23.08 26.37
C PHE A 140 -9.48 21.54 26.34
N SER A 141 -8.72 20.96 25.41
CA SER A 141 -8.55 19.50 25.31
C SER A 141 -7.30 19.01 26.05
N SER A 142 -7.25 17.71 26.36
CA SER A 142 -6.03 17.06 26.90
C SER A 142 -4.83 17.24 25.95
N GLN A 143 -5.08 17.30 24.64
CA GLN A 143 -4.07 17.59 23.64
C GLN A 143 -3.51 19.02 23.78
N ALA A 144 -4.36 20.01 24.05
CA ALA A 144 -3.92 21.38 24.26
C ALA A 144 -3.08 21.53 25.55
N LEU A 145 -3.44 20.82 26.62
CA LEU A 145 -2.66 20.80 27.85
C LEU A 145 -1.27 20.15 27.64
N ALA A 146 -1.20 19.07 26.85
CA ALA A 146 0.07 18.45 26.49
C ALA A 146 0.96 19.39 25.63
N GLU A 147 0.37 20.11 24.67
CA GLU A 147 1.10 21.12 23.88
C GLU A 147 1.60 22.28 24.74
N LEU A 148 0.81 22.74 25.72
CA LEU A 148 1.25 23.75 26.69
C LEU A 148 2.43 23.26 27.52
N GLY A 149 2.36 22.03 28.02
CA GLY A 149 3.46 21.41 28.78
C GLY A 149 4.75 21.34 27.97
N LYS A 150 4.67 20.92 26.69
CA LYS A 150 5.83 20.92 25.78
C LYS A 150 6.37 22.32 25.52
N ALA A 151 5.49 23.31 25.34
CA ALA A 151 5.90 24.69 25.12
C ALA A 151 6.66 25.26 26.33
N LEU A 152 6.17 25.01 27.55
CA LEU A 152 6.84 25.43 28.79
C LEU A 152 8.18 24.72 28.97
N ALA A 153 8.21 23.39 28.81
CA ALA A 153 9.44 22.61 28.90
C ALA A 153 10.50 23.09 27.91
N LYS A 154 10.10 23.35 26.65
CA LYS A 154 10.97 23.92 25.61
C LYS A 154 11.49 25.31 25.99
N SER A 155 10.62 26.20 26.45
CA SER A 155 11.03 27.56 26.83
C SER A 155 12.02 27.56 28.00
N ILE A 156 11.80 26.70 29.00
CA ILE A 156 12.73 26.53 30.13
C ILE A 156 14.06 25.96 29.63
N LEU A 157 14.03 24.96 28.76
CA LEU A 157 15.24 24.35 28.21
C LEU A 157 16.08 25.35 27.40
N VAL A 158 15.48 26.01 26.41
CA VAL A 158 16.17 26.98 25.54
C VAL A 158 16.62 28.20 26.36
N GLY A 159 15.73 28.73 27.21
CA GLY A 159 16.03 29.88 28.06
C GLY A 159 17.13 29.58 29.10
N GLY A 160 17.10 28.40 29.70
CA GLY A 160 18.12 27.95 30.64
C GLY A 160 19.49 27.81 29.98
N VAL A 161 19.55 27.22 28.78
CA VAL A 161 20.80 27.08 28.03
C VAL A 161 21.34 28.44 27.59
N LEU A 162 20.48 29.36 27.13
CA LEU A 162 20.89 30.73 26.82
C LEU A 162 21.40 31.47 28.07
N MET A 163 20.73 31.33 29.21
CA MET A 163 21.15 31.95 30.47
C MET A 163 22.52 31.44 30.92
N LEU A 164 22.75 30.12 30.85
CA LEU A 164 24.06 29.52 31.15
C LEU A 164 25.14 30.01 30.19
N PHE A 165 24.84 30.08 28.89
CA PHE A 165 25.76 30.59 27.88
C PHE A 165 26.18 32.04 28.19
N LEU A 166 25.21 32.91 28.46
CA LEU A 166 25.46 34.31 28.81
C LEU A 166 26.26 34.43 30.11
N TRP A 167 25.97 33.61 31.11
CA TRP A 167 26.71 33.60 32.38
C TRP A 167 28.17 33.18 32.18
N GLN A 168 28.40 32.15 31.36
CA GLN A 168 29.74 31.64 31.07
C GLN A 168 30.58 32.62 30.23
N HIS A 169 29.94 33.40 29.36
CA HIS A 169 30.61 34.35 28.46
C HIS A 169 30.52 35.80 28.92
N ARG A 170 30.03 36.05 30.15
CA ARG A 170 29.80 37.41 30.68
C ARG A 170 31.07 38.28 30.64
N ASP A 171 32.23 37.71 30.95
CA ASP A 171 33.48 38.44 31.02
C ASP A 171 33.95 38.81 29.61
N THR A 172 33.72 37.93 28.62
CA THR A 172 33.93 38.23 27.20
C THR A 172 33.03 39.36 26.75
N PHE A 173 31.74 39.35 27.09
CA PHE A 173 30.80 40.44 26.77
C PHE A 173 31.23 41.79 27.36
N LEU A 174 31.73 41.81 28.61
CA LEU A 174 32.27 43.03 29.21
C LEU A 174 33.57 43.47 28.52
N ALA A 175 34.43 42.53 28.13
CA ALA A 175 35.68 42.81 27.46
C ALA A 175 35.50 43.45 26.07
N LEU A 176 34.35 43.24 25.40
CA LEU A 176 34.05 43.90 24.12
C LEU A 176 34.15 45.43 24.20
N MET A 177 33.85 46.04 25.35
CA MET A 177 33.96 47.49 25.56
C MET A 177 35.40 48.02 25.47
N SER A 178 36.39 47.14 25.66
CA SER A 178 37.81 47.47 25.64
C SER A 178 38.49 47.21 24.28
N LEU A 179 37.76 46.60 23.34
CA LEU A 179 38.28 46.27 22.01
C LEU A 179 38.06 47.45 21.03
N ASN A 180 38.91 47.52 20.00
CA ASN A 180 38.63 48.39 18.86
C ASN A 180 37.34 47.95 18.14
N VAL A 181 36.66 48.86 17.46
CA VAL A 181 35.33 48.63 16.85
C VAL A 181 35.31 47.40 15.93
N LYS A 182 36.33 47.21 15.09
CA LYS A 182 36.37 46.08 14.14
C LYS A 182 36.50 44.73 14.87
N SER A 183 37.40 44.66 15.85
CA SER A 183 37.61 43.45 16.66
C SER A 183 36.41 43.16 17.56
N ALA A 184 35.81 44.19 18.16
CA ALA A 184 34.59 44.07 18.96
C ALA A 184 33.43 43.51 18.13
N LEU A 185 33.23 44.00 16.90
CA LEU A 185 32.17 43.51 16.00
C LEU A 185 32.39 42.05 15.60
N PHE A 186 33.63 41.67 15.28
CA PHE A 186 33.96 40.29 14.94
C PHE A 186 33.68 39.33 16.11
N GLU A 187 34.15 39.66 17.32
CA GLU A 187 33.90 38.83 18.51
C GLU A 187 32.42 38.80 18.90
N ALA A 188 31.69 39.92 18.77
CA ALA A 188 30.24 39.97 19.00
C ALA A 188 29.50 39.01 18.06
N MET A 189 29.84 39.03 16.76
CA MET A 189 29.23 38.16 15.75
C MET A 189 29.56 36.69 16.00
N LYS A 190 30.78 36.37 16.43
CA LYS A 190 31.18 35.01 16.82
C LYS A 190 30.40 34.52 18.03
N LEU A 191 30.25 35.34 19.08
CA LEU A 191 29.45 35.00 20.26
C LEU A 191 27.98 34.80 19.89
N ALA A 192 27.42 35.67 19.04
CA ALA A 192 26.05 35.54 18.55
C ALA A 192 25.86 34.25 17.74
N ALA A 193 26.80 33.92 16.85
CA ALA A 193 26.77 32.68 16.07
C ALA A 193 26.83 31.44 16.98
N LEU A 194 27.70 31.46 18.00
CA LEU A 194 27.82 30.35 18.95
C LEU A 194 26.55 30.20 19.80
N ALA A 195 25.97 31.31 20.27
CA ALA A 195 24.70 31.30 20.99
C ALA A 195 23.56 30.73 20.13
N CYS A 196 23.45 31.18 18.88
CA CYS A 196 22.45 30.68 17.92
C CYS A 196 22.62 29.18 17.66
N LEU A 197 23.86 28.72 17.42
CA LEU A 197 24.16 27.31 17.21
C LEU A 197 23.75 26.48 18.44
N LEU A 198 24.15 26.91 19.63
CA LEU A 198 23.82 26.25 20.89
C LEU A 198 22.30 26.14 21.07
N MET A 199 21.56 27.22 20.88
CA MET A 199 20.09 27.22 20.94
C MET A 199 19.46 26.25 19.94
N ILE A 200 19.95 26.21 18.70
CA ILE A 200 19.44 25.27 17.69
C ILE A 200 19.76 23.82 18.08
N LEU A 201 20.95 23.54 18.61
CA LEU A 201 21.30 22.21 19.09
C LEU A 201 20.39 21.76 20.24
N THR A 202 19.95 22.66 21.12
CA THR A 202 18.96 22.30 22.16
C THR A 202 17.61 21.86 21.59
N LEU A 203 17.22 22.40 20.43
CA LEU A 203 15.97 22.01 19.77
C LEU A 203 16.04 20.57 19.26
N ILE A 204 17.23 19.99 19.03
CA ILE A 204 17.37 18.56 18.68
C ILE A 204 16.75 17.70 19.77
N VAL A 205 17.00 18.02 21.05
CA VAL A 205 16.42 17.29 22.19
C VAL A 205 14.90 17.39 22.14
N VAL A 206 14.35 18.58 21.87
CA VAL A 206 12.90 18.79 21.76
C VAL A 206 12.31 17.97 20.63
N VAL A 207 12.95 17.96 19.45
CA VAL A 207 12.52 17.19 18.28
C VAL A 207 12.58 15.69 18.55
N LEU A 208 13.61 15.22 19.26
CA LEU A 208 13.79 13.81 19.62
C LEU A 208 12.60 13.27 20.43
N PHE A 209 11.98 14.11 21.26
CA PHE A 209 10.77 13.75 22.00
C PHE A 209 9.47 14.03 21.22
N ASP A 210 9.38 15.16 20.52
CA ASP A 210 8.15 15.56 19.80
C ASP A 210 7.85 14.63 18.63
N VAL A 211 8.85 14.23 17.83
CA VAL A 211 8.62 13.39 16.63
C VAL A 211 8.01 12.02 16.98
N PRO A 212 8.57 11.22 17.91
CA PRO A 212 7.95 9.96 18.33
C PRO A 212 6.56 10.16 18.95
N TYR A 213 6.38 11.21 19.76
CA TYR A 213 5.09 11.53 20.37
C TYR A 213 4.01 11.85 19.31
N GLN A 214 4.35 12.62 18.27
CA GLN A 214 3.42 12.93 17.18
C GLN A 214 3.11 11.69 16.32
N LEU A 215 4.10 10.85 16.04
CA LEU A 215 3.89 9.58 15.32
C LEU A 215 2.97 8.65 16.11
N PHE A 216 3.24 8.46 17.40
CA PHE A 216 2.40 7.65 18.29
C PHE A 216 0.98 8.20 18.37
N THR A 217 0.82 9.51 18.58
CA THR A 217 -0.49 10.15 18.68
C THR A 217 -1.27 10.06 17.37
N HIS A 218 -0.59 10.18 16.22
CA HIS A 218 -1.20 10.02 14.90
C HIS A 218 -1.68 8.58 14.68
N THR A 219 -0.82 7.59 14.94
CA THR A 219 -1.20 6.17 14.82
C THR A 219 -2.33 5.80 15.78
N LYS A 220 -2.30 6.33 17.02
CA LYS A 220 -3.37 6.13 18.00
C LYS A 220 -4.72 6.65 17.50
N LYS A 221 -4.75 7.78 16.79
CA LYS A 221 -5.97 8.32 16.15
C LYS A 221 -6.49 7.46 15.00
N LEU A 222 -5.63 6.64 14.40
CA LEU A 222 -5.98 5.73 13.31
C LEU A 222 -6.37 4.32 13.77
N ARG A 223 -6.18 3.99 15.06
CA ARG A 223 -6.55 2.68 15.61
C ARG A 223 -8.01 2.35 15.33
N MET A 224 -8.26 1.05 15.21
CA MET A 224 -9.54 0.50 14.78
C MET A 224 -10.06 -0.48 15.84
N SER A 225 -11.38 -0.67 15.87
CA SER A 225 -11.95 -1.78 16.63
C SER A 225 -11.86 -3.09 15.84
N LYS A 226 -11.94 -4.24 16.54
CA LYS A 226 -11.97 -5.55 15.88
C LYS A 226 -13.11 -5.67 14.86
N GLU A 227 -14.25 -5.06 15.15
CA GLU A 227 -15.40 -5.04 14.24
C GLU A 227 -15.13 -4.20 12.99
N GLU A 228 -14.48 -3.05 13.14
CA GLU A 228 -14.09 -2.19 12.02
C GLU A 228 -13.10 -2.90 11.09
N VAL A 229 -12.08 -3.55 11.64
CA VAL A 229 -11.10 -4.34 10.85
C VAL A 229 -11.80 -5.47 10.09
N LYS A 230 -12.70 -6.21 10.77
CA LYS A 230 -13.47 -7.30 10.14
C LYS A 230 -14.35 -6.77 9.00
N ARG A 231 -15.00 -5.62 9.19
CA ARG A 231 -15.82 -4.98 8.15
C ARG A 231 -14.97 -4.53 6.97
N GLU A 232 -13.83 -3.89 7.21
CA GLU A 232 -12.93 -3.43 6.14
C GLU A 232 -12.35 -4.61 5.33
N ASN A 233 -11.99 -5.71 6.00
CA ASN A 233 -11.56 -6.93 5.32
C ASN A 233 -12.68 -7.52 4.45
N LYS A 234 -13.93 -7.54 4.96
CA LYS A 234 -15.09 -7.97 4.16
C LYS A 234 -15.36 -7.07 2.95
N GLU A 235 -15.19 -5.75 3.09
CA GLU A 235 -15.37 -4.81 1.98
C GLU A 235 -14.27 -4.95 0.91
N THR A 236 -13.06 -5.38 1.30
CA THR A 236 -11.91 -5.46 0.40
C THR A 236 -11.81 -6.83 -0.26
N GLU A 237 -11.94 -7.92 0.51
CA GLU A 237 -11.76 -9.31 0.04
C GLU A 237 -13.08 -10.04 -0.25
N GLY A 238 -14.22 -9.44 0.10
CA GLY A 238 -15.52 -10.07 0.09
C GLY A 238 -15.77 -10.95 1.32
N ASP A 239 -17.01 -11.41 1.51
CA ASP A 239 -17.32 -12.31 2.62
C ASP A 239 -16.82 -13.74 2.29
N PRO A 240 -15.97 -14.36 3.14
CA PRO A 240 -15.47 -15.72 2.92
C PRO A 240 -16.59 -16.75 2.72
N HIS A 241 -17.74 -16.59 3.39
CA HIS A 241 -18.88 -17.49 3.25
C HIS A 241 -19.51 -17.36 1.86
N VAL A 242 -19.56 -16.14 1.31
CA VAL A 242 -20.08 -15.89 -0.03
C VAL A 242 -19.14 -16.50 -1.07
N LYS A 243 -17.83 -16.31 -0.92
CA LYS A 243 -16.82 -16.92 -1.81
C LYS A 243 -16.88 -18.44 -1.79
N GLY A 244 -17.04 -19.04 -0.60
CA GLY A 244 -17.24 -20.48 -0.43
C GLY A 244 -18.51 -20.99 -1.12
N LYS A 245 -19.63 -20.28 -0.95
CA LYS A 245 -20.91 -20.63 -1.58
C LYS A 245 -20.87 -20.56 -3.10
N ILE A 246 -20.19 -19.54 -3.65
CA ILE A 246 -19.96 -19.42 -5.09
C ILE A 246 -19.18 -20.62 -5.60
N ARG A 247 -18.09 -21.01 -4.93
CA ARG A 247 -17.27 -22.16 -5.33
C ARG A 247 -18.07 -23.47 -5.29
N GLN A 248 -18.90 -23.66 -4.27
CA GLN A 248 -19.77 -24.83 -4.15
C GLN A 248 -20.81 -24.88 -5.29
N GLN A 249 -21.44 -23.75 -5.63
CA GLN A 249 -22.38 -23.68 -6.74
C GLN A 249 -21.71 -23.95 -8.10
N GLN A 250 -20.51 -23.42 -8.32
CA GLN A 250 -19.73 -23.68 -9.53
C GLN A 250 -19.43 -25.18 -9.71
N GLN A 251 -19.01 -25.86 -8.64
CA GLN A 251 -18.77 -27.30 -8.66
C GLN A 251 -20.06 -28.10 -8.94
N ALA A 252 -21.18 -27.72 -8.33
CA ALA A 252 -22.47 -28.38 -8.56
C ALA A 252 -22.95 -28.21 -10.01
N MET A 253 -22.80 -27.02 -10.60
CA MET A 253 -23.12 -26.78 -12.01
C MET A 253 -22.23 -27.59 -12.95
N ALA A 254 -20.92 -27.66 -12.69
CA ALA A 254 -19.99 -28.48 -13.48
C ALA A 254 -20.37 -29.96 -13.45
N ARG A 255 -20.70 -30.50 -12.26
CA ARG A 255 -21.19 -31.89 -12.12
C ARG A 255 -22.49 -32.13 -12.88
N ARG A 256 -23.45 -31.20 -12.84
CA ARG A 256 -24.70 -31.33 -13.61
C ARG A 256 -24.45 -31.37 -15.11
N ARG A 257 -23.58 -30.49 -15.62
CA ARG A 257 -23.19 -30.49 -17.06
C ARG A 257 -22.51 -31.79 -17.46
N MET A 258 -21.62 -32.32 -16.62
CA MET A 258 -20.99 -33.60 -16.86
C MET A 258 -22.02 -34.74 -16.93
N MET A 259 -22.98 -34.77 -16.00
CA MET A 259 -24.02 -35.80 -15.98
C MET A 259 -24.94 -35.72 -17.20
N SER A 260 -25.23 -34.53 -17.74
CA SER A 260 -26.04 -34.39 -18.96
C SER A 260 -25.34 -34.90 -20.23
N GLU A 261 -24.02 -35.11 -20.19
CA GLU A 261 -23.28 -35.67 -21.33
C GLU A 261 -23.25 -37.21 -21.33
N VAL A 262 -23.45 -37.87 -20.18
CA VAL A 262 -23.43 -39.34 -20.05
C VAL A 262 -24.36 -40.06 -21.04
N PRO A 263 -25.58 -39.58 -21.36
CA PRO A 263 -26.45 -40.25 -22.34
C PRO A 263 -25.89 -40.29 -23.77
N LYS A 264 -24.87 -39.47 -24.07
CA LYS A 264 -24.18 -39.44 -25.37
C LYS A 264 -22.96 -40.37 -25.41
N ALA A 265 -22.70 -41.12 -24.35
CA ALA A 265 -21.58 -42.04 -24.28
C ALA A 265 -21.78 -43.24 -25.20
N ASP A 266 -20.69 -43.70 -25.79
CA ASP A 266 -20.67 -44.91 -26.60
C ASP A 266 -20.33 -46.14 -25.74
N VAL A 267 -19.55 -45.93 -24.66
CA VAL A 267 -19.22 -46.98 -23.69
C VAL A 267 -18.89 -46.39 -22.32
N ILE A 268 -19.22 -47.13 -21.26
CA ILE A 268 -18.85 -46.80 -19.88
C ILE A 268 -17.92 -47.89 -19.35
N ILE A 269 -16.74 -47.47 -18.88
CA ILE A 269 -15.71 -48.34 -18.32
C ILE A 269 -15.72 -48.19 -16.81
N THR A 270 -15.86 -49.29 -16.09
CA THR A 270 -16.01 -49.26 -14.63
C THR A 270 -14.94 -50.06 -13.90
N ASN A 271 -14.57 -49.56 -12.73
CA ASN A 271 -14.01 -50.34 -11.63
C ASN A 271 -15.17 -50.54 -10.62
N PRO A 272 -15.57 -51.79 -10.29
CA PRO A 272 -16.85 -52.14 -9.67
C PRO A 272 -17.39 -51.17 -8.63
N THR A 273 -16.56 -50.75 -7.69
CA THR A 273 -17.00 -49.89 -6.57
C THR A 273 -16.49 -48.45 -6.67
N HIS A 274 -15.38 -48.20 -7.36
CA HIS A 274 -14.64 -46.94 -7.17
C HIS A 274 -14.62 -45.98 -8.35
N TYR A 275 -14.63 -46.44 -9.59
CA TYR A 275 -14.45 -45.56 -10.76
C TYR A 275 -15.45 -45.86 -11.86
N ALA A 276 -15.92 -44.81 -12.54
CA ALA A 276 -16.64 -44.91 -13.79
C ALA A 276 -16.16 -43.81 -14.75
N VAL A 277 -15.85 -44.20 -15.98
CA VAL A 277 -15.42 -43.30 -17.06
C VAL A 277 -16.28 -43.57 -18.29
N ALA A 278 -16.96 -42.54 -18.79
CA ALA A 278 -17.76 -42.60 -20.00
C ALA A 278 -16.97 -41.99 -21.16
N LEU A 279 -16.88 -42.74 -22.27
CA LEU A 279 -16.20 -42.32 -23.49
C LEU A 279 -17.22 -42.08 -24.58
N SER A 280 -16.93 -41.09 -25.44
CA SER A 280 -17.65 -40.88 -26.68
C SER A 280 -16.68 -40.80 -27.86
N TYR A 281 -17.08 -41.40 -28.97
CA TYR A 281 -16.37 -41.43 -30.23
C TYR A 281 -17.36 -41.13 -31.37
N GLN A 282 -17.06 -40.11 -32.17
CA GLN A 282 -17.90 -39.71 -33.30
C GLN A 282 -17.34 -40.29 -34.59
N ASP A 283 -18.14 -41.14 -35.26
CA ASP A 283 -17.77 -41.71 -36.56
C ASP A 283 -17.55 -40.59 -37.60
N GLY A 284 -16.35 -40.58 -38.21
CA GLY A 284 -15.93 -39.58 -39.20
C GLY A 284 -15.17 -38.38 -38.62
N ALA A 285 -15.01 -38.27 -37.30
CA ALA A 285 -14.09 -37.31 -36.69
C ALA A 285 -12.65 -37.85 -36.75
N MET A 286 -11.69 -37.03 -37.22
CA MET A 286 -10.26 -37.39 -37.32
C MET A 286 -9.53 -37.44 -35.95
N GLY A 287 -10.27 -37.48 -34.83
CA GLY A 287 -9.73 -37.37 -33.46
C GLY A 287 -9.95 -38.64 -32.63
N ALA A 288 -9.21 -38.77 -31.53
CA ALA A 288 -9.36 -39.93 -30.63
C ALA A 288 -10.61 -39.82 -29.73
N PRO A 289 -11.10 -40.95 -29.17
CA PRO A 289 -12.23 -40.94 -28.23
C PRO A 289 -12.02 -39.96 -27.08
N ARG A 290 -13.11 -39.29 -26.66
CA ARG A 290 -13.08 -38.27 -25.60
C ARG A 290 -13.73 -38.76 -24.32
N VAL A 291 -13.15 -38.37 -23.18
CA VAL A 291 -13.76 -38.60 -21.87
C VAL A 291 -14.84 -37.56 -21.62
N ILE A 292 -16.11 -37.96 -21.68
CA ILE A 292 -17.24 -37.04 -21.54
C ILE A 292 -17.86 -37.03 -20.15
N ALA A 293 -17.62 -38.08 -19.35
CA ALA A 293 -17.89 -38.11 -17.92
C ALA A 293 -16.87 -38.97 -17.19
N LYS A 294 -16.42 -38.56 -16.01
CA LYS A 294 -15.61 -39.41 -15.11
C LYS A 294 -15.92 -39.08 -13.66
N GLY A 295 -15.88 -40.07 -12.79
CA GLY A 295 -16.15 -39.87 -11.36
C GLY A 295 -15.69 -41.03 -10.50
N THR A 296 -15.64 -40.76 -9.19
CA THR A 296 -15.40 -41.77 -8.15
C THR A 296 -16.61 -41.96 -7.26
N ASP A 297 -16.68 -43.12 -6.60
CA ASP A 297 -17.65 -43.45 -5.54
C ASP A 297 -19.09 -43.08 -5.91
N LEU A 298 -19.72 -42.12 -5.20
CA LEU A 298 -21.09 -41.68 -5.46
C LEU A 298 -21.29 -41.10 -6.87
N VAL A 299 -20.27 -40.42 -7.41
CA VAL A 299 -20.33 -39.89 -8.79
C VAL A 299 -20.22 -41.02 -9.79
N ALA A 300 -19.36 -42.01 -9.52
CA ALA A 300 -19.25 -43.21 -10.35
C ALA A 300 -20.55 -44.03 -10.34
N GLN A 301 -21.16 -44.18 -9.17
CA GLN A 301 -22.47 -44.83 -9.03
C GLN A 301 -23.53 -44.12 -9.87
N ARG A 302 -23.59 -42.77 -9.82
CA ARG A 302 -24.56 -42.03 -10.61
C ARG A 302 -24.33 -42.13 -12.12
N ILE A 303 -23.07 -42.18 -12.57
CA ILE A 303 -22.73 -42.42 -13.99
C ILE A 303 -23.22 -43.82 -14.42
N ARG A 304 -23.04 -44.84 -13.58
CA ARG A 304 -23.53 -46.21 -13.84
C ARG A 304 -25.05 -46.26 -13.94
N GLU A 305 -25.76 -45.68 -12.96
CA GLU A 305 -27.22 -45.63 -12.96
C GLU A 305 -27.78 -44.96 -14.23
N LEU A 306 -27.18 -43.82 -14.62
CA LEU A 306 -27.60 -43.09 -15.81
C LEU A 306 -27.23 -43.82 -17.10
N GLY A 307 -26.09 -44.51 -17.12
CA GLY A 307 -25.69 -45.40 -18.21
C GLY A 307 -26.67 -46.55 -18.40
N ASP A 308 -27.06 -47.20 -17.30
CA ASP A 308 -28.03 -48.31 -17.30
C ASP A 308 -29.42 -47.82 -17.76
N GLU A 309 -29.86 -46.61 -17.33
CA GLU A 309 -31.11 -45.97 -17.75
C GLU A 309 -31.17 -45.69 -19.26
N HIS A 310 -30.03 -45.29 -19.85
CA HIS A 310 -29.90 -44.99 -21.28
C HIS A 310 -29.39 -46.16 -22.12
N GLN A 311 -29.28 -47.37 -21.55
CA GLN A 311 -28.80 -48.58 -22.22
C GLN A 311 -27.41 -48.41 -22.86
N ILE A 312 -26.50 -47.70 -22.18
CA ILE A 312 -25.12 -47.55 -22.64
C ILE A 312 -24.32 -48.81 -22.28
N PRO A 313 -23.60 -49.43 -23.23
CA PRO A 313 -22.74 -50.58 -22.97
C PRO A 313 -21.76 -50.31 -21.82
N ARG A 314 -21.74 -51.21 -20.84
CA ARG A 314 -20.88 -51.12 -19.66
C ARG A 314 -19.90 -52.27 -19.62
N LEU A 315 -18.60 -51.94 -19.59
CA LEU A 315 -17.54 -52.92 -19.44
C LEU A 315 -16.80 -52.76 -18.12
N GLU A 316 -16.62 -53.87 -17.43
CA GLU A 316 -15.77 -53.92 -16.24
C GLU A 316 -14.31 -54.12 -16.65
N ALA A 317 -13.52 -53.04 -16.58
CA ALA A 317 -12.09 -53.08 -16.84
C ALA A 317 -11.38 -52.18 -15.83
N ALA A 318 -11.17 -52.73 -14.61
CA ALA A 318 -10.67 -51.95 -13.49
C ALA A 318 -9.32 -51.25 -13.74
N PRO A 319 -8.30 -51.89 -14.38
CA PRO A 319 -7.04 -51.21 -14.71
C PRO A 319 -7.23 -50.02 -15.65
N LEU A 320 -8.03 -50.19 -16.70
CA LEU A 320 -8.31 -49.15 -17.69
C LEU A 320 -9.14 -48.00 -17.10
N ALA A 321 -10.13 -48.30 -16.26
CA ALA A 321 -10.94 -47.29 -15.58
C ALA A 321 -10.08 -46.37 -14.69
N ARG A 322 -9.12 -46.95 -13.95
CA ARG A 322 -8.19 -46.17 -13.11
C ARG A 322 -7.25 -45.32 -13.97
N ALA A 323 -6.69 -45.90 -15.03
CA ALA A 323 -5.80 -45.19 -15.95
C ALA A 323 -6.49 -43.98 -16.59
N LEU A 324 -7.71 -44.18 -17.11
CA LEU A 324 -8.49 -43.10 -17.74
C LEU A 324 -8.91 -42.02 -16.73
N TYR A 325 -9.30 -42.41 -15.52
CA TYR A 325 -9.69 -41.44 -14.49
C TYR A 325 -8.53 -40.53 -14.08
N THR A 326 -7.35 -41.12 -13.87
CA THR A 326 -6.17 -40.42 -13.35
C THR A 326 -5.46 -39.60 -14.43
N HIS A 327 -5.33 -40.12 -15.65
CA HIS A 327 -4.47 -39.53 -16.67
C HIS A 327 -5.20 -38.73 -17.76
N VAL A 328 -6.53 -38.75 -17.80
CA VAL A 328 -7.30 -38.06 -18.86
C VAL A 328 -8.33 -37.12 -18.26
N ASP A 329 -8.21 -35.83 -18.55
CA ASP A 329 -9.15 -34.82 -18.08
C ASP A 329 -10.51 -34.88 -18.80
N LEU A 330 -11.54 -34.40 -18.10
CA LEU A 330 -12.89 -34.31 -18.66
C LEU A 330 -12.88 -33.44 -19.93
N GLY A 331 -13.52 -33.89 -20.99
CA GLY A 331 -13.59 -33.25 -22.31
C GLY A 331 -12.39 -33.47 -23.23
N HIS A 332 -11.32 -34.11 -22.74
CA HIS A 332 -10.09 -34.33 -23.49
C HIS A 332 -10.10 -35.68 -24.21
N GLU A 333 -9.30 -35.74 -25.30
CA GLU A 333 -9.02 -36.98 -26.02
C GLU A 333 -8.11 -37.88 -25.20
N ILE A 334 -8.32 -39.19 -25.32
CA ILE A 334 -7.44 -40.17 -24.68
C ILE A 334 -6.00 -40.07 -25.24
N PRO A 335 -4.95 -40.40 -24.46
CA PRO A 335 -3.58 -40.48 -24.95
C PRO A 335 -3.37 -41.65 -25.93
N ALA A 336 -2.43 -41.49 -26.86
CA ALA A 336 -2.07 -42.51 -27.86
C ALA A 336 -1.73 -43.88 -27.25
N ALA A 337 -1.13 -43.89 -26.06
CA ALA A 337 -0.78 -45.12 -25.35
C ALA A 337 -2.02 -45.96 -24.98
N LEU A 338 -3.17 -45.33 -24.74
CA LEU A 338 -4.42 -46.04 -24.38
C LEU A 338 -5.28 -46.39 -25.60
N TYR A 339 -4.86 -46.05 -26.82
CA TYR A 339 -5.69 -46.25 -28.02
C TYR A 339 -6.05 -47.72 -28.24
N THR A 340 -5.10 -48.64 -28.12
CA THR A 340 -5.35 -50.06 -28.33
C THR A 340 -6.37 -50.60 -27.34
N ALA A 341 -6.18 -50.28 -26.05
CA ALA A 341 -7.07 -50.69 -24.98
C ALA A 341 -8.48 -50.11 -25.16
N VAL A 342 -8.61 -48.83 -25.51
CA VAL A 342 -9.92 -48.22 -25.74
C VAL A 342 -10.58 -48.67 -27.04
N ALA A 343 -9.81 -48.91 -28.10
CA ALA A 343 -10.34 -49.39 -29.38
C ALA A 343 -10.96 -50.78 -29.24
N GLU A 344 -10.36 -51.66 -28.43
CA GLU A 344 -10.93 -52.97 -28.11
C GLU A 344 -12.28 -52.84 -27.39
N VAL A 345 -12.36 -51.94 -26.41
CA VAL A 345 -13.60 -51.67 -25.67
C VAL A 345 -14.70 -51.07 -26.57
N LEU A 346 -14.35 -50.11 -27.43
CA LEU A 346 -15.30 -49.51 -28.37
C LEU A 346 -15.75 -50.51 -29.44
N ALA A 347 -14.84 -51.34 -29.95
CA ALA A 347 -15.19 -52.38 -30.92
C ALA A 347 -16.20 -53.38 -30.32
N TRP A 348 -15.99 -53.78 -29.07
CA TRP A 348 -16.95 -54.60 -28.33
C TRP A 348 -18.30 -53.89 -28.14
N ALA A 349 -18.29 -52.63 -27.69
CA ALA A 349 -19.51 -51.85 -27.48
C ALA A 349 -20.34 -51.68 -28.77
N PHE A 350 -19.70 -51.41 -29.90
CA PHE A 350 -20.36 -51.31 -31.21
C PHE A 350 -20.88 -52.65 -31.72
N GLN A 351 -20.14 -53.75 -31.52
CA GLN A 351 -20.61 -55.10 -31.88
C GLN A 351 -21.81 -55.52 -31.03
N LEU A 352 -21.79 -55.20 -29.73
CA LEU A 352 -22.91 -55.47 -28.81
C LEU A 352 -24.17 -54.72 -29.25
N LYS A 353 -24.04 -53.43 -29.58
CA LYS A 353 -25.15 -52.59 -30.09
C LYS A 353 -25.72 -53.12 -31.42
N ARG A 354 -24.88 -53.68 -32.30
CA ARG A 354 -25.31 -54.33 -33.57
C ARG A 354 -25.96 -55.69 -33.34
N ALA A 355 -25.54 -56.43 -32.31
CA ALA A 355 -26.14 -57.70 -31.93
C ALA A 355 -27.55 -57.51 -31.33
N GLU A 356 -27.75 -56.47 -30.52
CA GLU A 356 -29.07 -56.07 -30.02
C GLU A 356 -30.04 -55.66 -31.13
N GLN A 357 -29.51 -55.14 -32.25
CA GLN A 357 -30.27 -54.82 -33.47
C GLN A 357 -30.47 -56.04 -34.40
N GLY A 358 -30.11 -57.25 -33.97
CA GLY A 358 -30.35 -58.50 -34.70
C GLY A 358 -29.45 -58.72 -35.92
N THR A 359 -28.36 -57.96 -36.06
CA THR A 359 -27.53 -57.96 -37.28
C THR A 359 -26.31 -58.90 -37.18
N VAL A 360 -25.88 -59.26 -35.96
CA VAL A 360 -24.67 -60.08 -35.69
C VAL A 360 -24.88 -60.89 -34.40
N ALA A 361 -24.15 -62.00 -34.22
CA ALA A 361 -24.10 -62.74 -32.94
C ALA A 361 -23.46 -61.89 -31.83
N VAL A 362 -23.87 -62.12 -30.57
CA VAL A 362 -23.34 -61.41 -29.38
C VAL A 362 -21.82 -61.62 -29.28
N PRO A 363 -21.00 -60.55 -29.23
CA PRO A 363 -19.56 -60.69 -29.16
C PRO A 363 -19.11 -61.20 -27.78
N PRO A 364 -18.00 -61.96 -27.68
CA PRO A 364 -17.42 -62.31 -26.39
C PRO A 364 -16.96 -61.05 -25.66
N THR A 365 -17.17 -61.00 -24.34
CA THR A 365 -16.69 -59.91 -23.49
C THR A 365 -15.16 -59.92 -23.46
N PRO A 366 -14.48 -58.79 -23.73
CA PRO A 366 -13.03 -58.70 -23.65
C PRO A 366 -12.55 -59.00 -22.22
N GLU A 367 -11.65 -59.95 -22.07
CA GLU A 367 -10.98 -60.27 -20.81
C GLU A 367 -9.51 -59.84 -20.89
N ASN A 368 -8.95 -59.30 -19.80
CA ASN A 368 -7.55 -58.88 -19.69
C ASN A 368 -7.09 -57.78 -20.67
N ILE A 369 -7.83 -56.67 -20.74
CA ILE A 369 -7.40 -55.47 -21.48
C ILE A 369 -6.07 -54.96 -20.93
N VAL A 370 -5.03 -55.00 -21.77
CA VAL A 370 -3.67 -54.61 -21.39
C VAL A 370 -3.56 -53.08 -21.34
N VAL A 371 -3.16 -52.57 -20.18
CA VAL A 371 -2.83 -51.13 -20.00
C VAL A 371 -1.30 -51.01 -20.04
N PRO A 372 -0.73 -50.06 -20.80
CA PRO A 372 0.73 -49.85 -20.81
C PRO A 372 1.26 -49.50 -19.41
N ALA A 373 2.46 -49.98 -19.08
CA ALA A 373 3.10 -49.79 -17.77
C ALA A 373 3.19 -48.32 -17.31
N ASP A 374 3.37 -47.39 -18.25
CA ASP A 374 3.46 -45.96 -17.96
C ASP A 374 2.13 -45.32 -17.48
N TYR A 375 1.01 -46.02 -17.69
CA TYR A 375 -0.34 -45.59 -17.31
C TYR A 375 -0.99 -46.53 -16.30
N GLU A 376 -0.24 -47.50 -15.77
CA GLU A 376 -0.72 -48.40 -14.72
C GLU A 376 -0.89 -47.63 -13.41
N VAL A 377 -2.14 -47.60 -12.94
CA VAL A 377 -2.47 -47.09 -11.61
C VAL A 377 -2.71 -48.30 -10.70
N PRO A 378 -1.97 -48.43 -9.58
CA PRO A 378 -2.12 -49.56 -8.66
C PRO A 378 -3.55 -49.64 -8.13
N ALA A 379 -3.97 -50.85 -7.76
CA ALA A 379 -5.25 -51.04 -7.09
C ALA A 379 -5.22 -50.30 -5.74
N SER A 380 -6.12 -49.33 -5.59
CA SER A 380 -6.34 -48.56 -4.36
C SER A 380 -7.32 -49.26 -3.44
#